data_AF-A0AAC9JFV2-F1
#
_entry.id   AF-A0AAC9JFV2-F1
#
_cell.length_a   1.000
_cell.length_b   1.000
_cell.length_c   1.000
_cell.angle_alpha   90.00
_cell.angle_beta   90.00
_cell.angle_gamma   90.00
#
_symmetry.space_group_name_H-M   'P 1'
#
loop_
_entity.id
_entity.type
_entity.pdbx_description
1 polymer ?
#
loop_
_entity_poly.entity_id
_entity_poly.type
_entity_poly.pdbx_seq_one_letter_code
_entity_poly.pdbx_strand_id
1 'polypeptide(L)'
;MRTDNQSKRKNLESSLDELLKSSFENDNIEIVNGRINRTWIRETLGCGANWVSQNDHAIKVIAEYEKKLRANGLKINVKPSPGVKNHETKQLLQRVSRLEQRNAQLLEDNGRFKAKLYEYGWVDADDELAAQGRLPW
;
A
#
# COMPACT_ATOMS: atom_id res chain seq x y z
N MET A 1 28.50 -24.41 0.55
CA MET A 1 28.01 -23.89 1.85
C MET A 1 26.51 -23.60 1.74
N ARG A 2 25.65 -24.47 2.31
CA ARG A 2 24.17 -24.37 2.27
C ARG A 2 23.54 -24.23 3.67
N THR A 3 24.39 -24.16 4.70
CA THR A 3 24.05 -24.29 6.13
C THR A 3 23.63 -22.97 6.78
N ASP A 4 24.05 -21.81 6.28
CA ASP A 4 23.79 -20.53 6.96
C ASP A 4 22.33 -20.07 6.94
N ASN A 5 21.59 -20.36 5.87
CA ASN A 5 20.20 -19.87 5.75
C ASN A 5 19.21 -20.67 6.60
N GLN A 6 19.47 -21.96 6.86
CA GLN A 6 18.63 -22.77 7.74
C GLN A 6 18.82 -22.38 9.21
N SER A 7 20.07 -22.12 9.64
CA SER A 7 20.37 -21.67 11.00
C SER A 7 19.74 -20.31 11.28
N LYS A 8 19.88 -19.36 10.35
CA LYS A 8 19.24 -18.03 10.46
C LYS A 8 17.71 -18.12 10.55
N ARG A 9 17.08 -19.05 9.83
CA ARG A 9 15.62 -19.28 9.92
C ARG A 9 15.20 -19.82 11.29
N LYS A 10 15.87 -20.84 11.80
CA LYS A 10 15.57 -21.43 13.12
C LYS A 10 15.76 -20.41 14.26
N ASN A 11 16.75 -19.54 14.14
CA ASN A 11 16.98 -18.48 15.13
C ASN A 11 15.81 -17.47 15.14
N LEU A 12 15.33 -17.03 13.97
CA LEU A 12 14.20 -16.09 13.88
C LEU A 12 12.88 -16.68 14.39
N GLU A 13 12.64 -17.98 14.15
CA GLU A 13 11.46 -18.68 14.67
C GLU A 13 11.49 -18.76 16.20
N SER A 14 12.64 -19.15 16.77
CA SER A 14 12.81 -19.22 18.23
C SER A 14 12.67 -17.83 18.88
N SER A 15 13.25 -16.80 18.26
CA SER A 15 13.14 -15.41 18.74
C SER A 15 11.70 -14.87 18.66
N LEU A 16 10.89 -15.31 17.68
CA LEU A 16 9.48 -14.95 17.61
C LEU A 16 8.70 -15.56 18.78
N ASP A 17 8.95 -16.83 19.10
CA ASP A 17 8.30 -17.51 20.22
C ASP A 17 8.64 -16.83 21.55
N GLU A 18 9.92 -16.48 21.77
CA GLU A 18 10.37 -15.76 22.96
C GLU A 18 9.79 -14.35 23.05
N LEU A 19 9.75 -13.61 21.92
CA LEU A 19 9.18 -12.27 21.87
C LEU A 19 7.68 -12.30 22.22
N LEU A 20 6.91 -13.20 21.61
CA LEU A 20 5.47 -13.27 21.85
C LEU A 20 5.17 -13.78 23.26
N LYS A 21 5.93 -14.73 23.78
CA LYS A 21 5.78 -15.21 25.15
C LYS A 21 6.05 -14.11 26.17
N SER A 22 7.22 -13.46 26.07
CA SER A 22 7.61 -12.37 26.98
C SER A 22 6.68 -11.16 26.88
N SER A 23 6.25 -10.79 25.67
CA SER A 23 5.33 -9.67 25.48
C SER A 23 3.93 -9.98 26.00
N PHE A 24 3.49 -11.24 25.91
CA PHE A 24 2.20 -11.68 26.46
C PHE A 24 2.22 -11.72 28.00
N GLU A 25 3.32 -12.16 28.61
CA GLU A 25 3.46 -12.18 30.08
C GLU A 25 3.56 -10.76 30.68
N ASN A 26 4.08 -9.80 29.91
CA ASN A 26 4.25 -8.41 30.35
C ASN A 26 3.18 -7.43 29.81
N ASP A 27 2.12 -7.93 29.17
CA ASP A 27 1.06 -7.11 28.52
C ASP A 27 1.57 -6.01 27.55
N ASN A 28 2.72 -6.21 26.92
CA ASN A 28 3.40 -5.25 26.04
C ASN A 28 3.18 -5.51 24.54
N ILE A 29 2.14 -6.27 24.18
CA ILE A 29 1.86 -6.59 22.77
C ILE A 29 1.21 -5.40 22.08
N GLU A 30 1.83 -4.93 20.98
CA GLU A 30 1.18 -3.95 20.12
C GLU A 30 0.08 -4.59 19.27
N ILE A 31 -1.14 -4.07 19.43
CA ILE A 31 -2.32 -4.55 18.73
C ILE A 31 -2.86 -3.43 17.83
N VAL A 32 -3.06 -3.73 16.54
CA VAL A 32 -3.69 -2.84 15.58
C VAL A 32 -4.94 -3.52 15.02
N ASN A 33 -6.10 -2.89 15.18
CA ASN A 33 -7.41 -3.44 14.76
C ASN A 33 -7.69 -4.84 15.33
N GLY A 34 -7.25 -5.10 16.56
CA GLY A 34 -7.43 -6.39 17.26
C GLY A 34 -6.59 -7.55 16.74
N ARG A 35 -5.55 -7.26 15.96
CA ARG A 35 -4.54 -8.23 15.54
C ARG A 35 -3.17 -7.78 16.04
N ILE A 36 -2.27 -8.72 16.25
CA ILE A 36 -0.90 -8.38 16.65
C ILE A 36 -0.24 -7.62 15.49
N ASN A 37 0.36 -6.48 15.79
CA ASN A 37 0.99 -5.61 14.81
C ASN A 37 2.19 -6.33 14.18
N ARG A 38 2.06 -6.70 12.89
CA ARG A 38 3.13 -7.37 12.15
C ARG A 38 4.34 -6.47 11.89
N THR A 39 4.12 -5.16 11.81
CA THR A 39 5.19 -4.18 11.65
C THR A 39 6.04 -4.11 12.92
N TRP A 40 5.40 -4.12 14.09
CA TRP A 40 6.08 -4.19 15.38
C TRP A 40 6.92 -5.47 15.54
N ILE A 41 6.36 -6.64 15.21
CA ILE A 41 7.13 -7.90 15.22
C ILE A 41 8.37 -7.79 14.32
N ARG A 42 8.19 -7.23 13.12
CA ARG A 42 9.27 -7.06 12.15
C ARG A 42 10.38 -6.15 12.66
N GLU A 43 10.01 -5.02 13.23
CA GLU A 43 10.96 -4.03 13.76
C GLU A 43 11.70 -4.57 14.98
N THR A 44 11.01 -5.31 15.85
CA THR A 44 11.61 -5.91 17.05
C THR A 44 12.56 -7.07 16.71
N LEU A 45 12.19 -7.93 15.75
CA LEU A 45 13.02 -9.07 15.35
C LEU A 45 14.06 -8.72 14.26
N GLY A 46 13.97 -7.55 13.65
CA GLY A 46 14.82 -7.17 12.51
C GLY A 46 14.64 -8.08 11.28
N CYS A 47 13.44 -8.64 11.06
CA CYS A 47 13.21 -9.59 9.97
C CYS A 47 12.77 -8.91 8.66
N GLY A 48 12.86 -9.64 7.53
CA GLY A 48 12.44 -9.13 6.22
C GLY A 48 10.95 -8.77 6.16
N ALA A 49 10.59 -7.78 5.33
CA ALA A 49 9.24 -7.20 5.25
C ALA A 49 8.11 -8.21 5.07
N ASN A 50 8.35 -9.29 4.32
CA ASN A 50 7.34 -10.31 4.05
C ASN A 50 7.45 -11.53 4.97
N TRP A 51 8.50 -11.65 5.78
CA TRP A 51 8.79 -12.87 6.54
C TRP A 51 7.65 -13.24 7.48
N VAL A 52 7.14 -12.26 8.25
CA VAL A 52 6.00 -12.44 9.18
C VAL A 52 4.72 -12.88 8.47
N SER A 53 4.54 -12.50 7.20
CA SER A 53 3.33 -12.77 6.41
C SER A 53 3.45 -13.98 5.49
N GLN A 54 4.65 -14.52 5.29
CA GLN A 54 4.93 -15.64 4.37
C GLN A 54 5.50 -16.88 5.08
N ASN A 55 5.99 -16.74 6.32
CA ASN A 55 6.45 -17.88 7.11
C ASN A 55 5.25 -18.56 7.81
N ASP A 56 4.99 -19.82 7.44
CA ASP A 56 3.90 -20.62 8.00
C ASP A 56 3.96 -20.78 9.52
N HIS A 57 5.17 -20.91 10.09
CA HIS A 57 5.36 -21.00 11.53
C HIS A 57 4.98 -19.68 12.19
N ALA A 58 5.48 -18.55 11.68
CA ALA A 58 5.14 -17.23 12.21
C ALA A 58 3.62 -16.96 12.15
N ILE A 59 2.97 -17.32 11.05
CA ILE A 59 1.52 -17.18 10.89
C ILE A 59 0.77 -18.01 11.94
N LYS A 60 1.19 -19.26 12.19
CA LYS A 60 0.56 -20.14 13.18
C LYS A 60 0.72 -19.61 14.61
N VAL A 61 1.95 -19.26 15.01
CA VAL A 61 2.24 -18.78 16.36
C VAL A 61 1.48 -17.49 16.66
N ILE A 62 1.52 -16.52 15.73
CA ILE A 62 0.77 -15.26 15.88
C ILE A 62 -0.73 -15.54 16.03
N ALA A 63 -1.28 -16.43 15.21
CA ALA A 63 -2.70 -16.78 15.28
C ALA A 63 -3.09 -17.45 16.61
N GLU A 64 -2.20 -18.23 17.22
CA GLU A 64 -2.41 -18.82 18.54
C GLU A 64 -2.44 -17.77 19.65
N TYR A 65 -1.46 -16.85 19.66
CA TYR A 65 -1.45 -15.76 20.63
C TYR A 65 -2.63 -14.80 20.45
N GLU A 66 -3.04 -14.52 19.21
CA GLU A 66 -4.28 -13.77 18.93
C GLU A 66 -5.55 -14.47 19.44
N LYS A 67 -5.59 -15.80 19.47
CA LYS A 67 -6.69 -16.56 20.10
C LYS A 67 -6.64 -16.44 21.62
N LYS A 68 -5.46 -16.54 22.23
CA LYS A 68 -5.27 -16.38 23.68
C LYS A 68 -5.66 -14.98 24.14
N LEU A 69 -5.25 -13.94 23.41
CA LEU A 69 -5.64 -12.55 23.68
C LEU A 69 -7.16 -12.37 23.63
N ARG A 70 -7.83 -12.95 22.62
CA ARG A 70 -9.30 -12.94 22.54
C ARG A 70 -9.97 -13.64 23.72
N ALA A 71 -9.44 -14.79 24.14
CA ALA A 71 -9.96 -15.54 25.28
C ALA A 71 -9.81 -14.76 26.60
N ASN A 72 -8.74 -13.96 26.73
CA ASN A 72 -8.49 -13.10 27.89
C ASN A 72 -9.29 -11.78 27.90
N GLY A 73 -10.25 -11.61 26.99
CA GLY A 73 -11.22 -10.50 27.06
C GLY A 73 -10.88 -9.27 26.22
N LEU A 74 -9.85 -9.31 25.37
CA LEU A 74 -9.67 -8.30 24.32
C LEU A 74 -10.84 -8.37 23.33
N LYS A 75 -11.86 -7.54 23.57
CA LYS A 75 -12.96 -7.30 22.62
C LYS A 75 -12.36 -6.61 21.40
N ILE A 76 -12.07 -7.41 20.39
CA ILE A 76 -11.65 -6.91 19.10
C ILE A 76 -12.85 -6.15 18.49
N ASN A 77 -12.82 -4.83 18.60
CA ASN A 77 -13.56 -3.98 17.68
C ASN A 77 -12.82 -4.02 16.34
N VAL A 78 -13.09 -5.05 15.52
CA VAL A 78 -12.79 -4.97 14.09
C VAL A 78 -13.70 -3.86 13.57
N LYS A 79 -13.24 -2.61 13.58
CA LYS A 79 -13.82 -1.63 12.68
C LYS A 79 -13.48 -2.17 11.29
N PRO A 80 -14.48 -2.58 10.48
CA PRO A 80 -14.18 -2.87 9.09
C PRO A 80 -13.54 -1.59 8.56
N SER A 81 -12.28 -1.68 8.14
CA SER A 81 -11.67 -0.60 7.36
C SER A 81 -12.68 -0.29 6.25
N PRO A 82 -12.98 0.99 5.96
CA PRO A 82 -13.81 1.38 4.82
C PRO A 82 -13.04 1.09 3.53
N GLY A 83 -12.71 -0.18 3.34
CA GLY A 83 -12.18 -0.76 2.14
C GLY A 83 -13.36 -1.30 1.38
N VAL A 84 -13.48 -0.85 0.14
CA VAL A 84 -14.38 -1.41 -0.85
C VAL A 84 -14.13 -2.92 -0.93
N LYS A 85 -15.01 -3.71 -0.32
CA LYS A 85 -14.88 -5.18 -0.23
C LYS A 85 -15.12 -5.87 -1.56
N ASN A 86 -15.85 -5.22 -2.47
CA ASN A 86 -16.11 -5.77 -3.79
C ASN A 86 -14.86 -5.62 -4.68
N HIS A 87 -14.35 -6.77 -5.14
CA HIS A 87 -13.20 -6.86 -6.03
C HIS A 87 -13.40 -6.03 -7.31
N GLU A 88 -14.62 -6.03 -7.86
CA GLU A 88 -14.98 -5.27 -9.06
C GLU A 88 -14.85 -3.77 -8.82
N THR A 89 -15.37 -3.29 -7.70
CA THR A 89 -15.32 -1.87 -7.35
C THR A 89 -13.88 -1.42 -7.03
N LYS A 90 -13.04 -2.30 -6.46
CA LYS A 90 -11.60 -2.02 -6.31
C LYS A 90 -10.89 -1.92 -7.66
N GLN A 91 -11.20 -2.82 -8.61
CA GLN A 91 -10.67 -2.74 -9.97
C GLN A 91 -11.14 -1.48 -10.69
N LEU A 92 -12.41 -1.10 -10.54
CA LEU A 92 -12.98 0.13 -11.11
C LEU A 92 -12.25 1.36 -10.59
N LEU A 93 -12.05 1.48 -9.27
CA LEU A 93 -11.31 2.61 -8.69
C LEU A 93 -9.86 2.68 -9.20
N GLN A 94 -9.19 1.53 -9.34
CA GLN A 94 -7.85 1.51 -9.94
C GLN A 94 -7.84 1.93 -11.41
N ARG A 95 -8.87 1.55 -12.18
CA ARG A 95 -9.01 1.98 -13.58
C ARG A 95 -9.27 3.48 -13.69
N VAL A 96 -10.16 4.01 -12.85
CA VAL A 96 -10.46 5.45 -12.80
C VAL A 96 -9.20 6.24 -12.46
N SER A 97 -8.46 5.85 -11.43
CA SER A 97 -7.22 6.52 -11.06
C SER A 97 -6.17 6.54 -12.18
N ARG A 98 -6.03 5.44 -12.94
CA ARG A 98 -5.14 5.40 -14.13
C ARG A 98 -5.62 6.32 -15.25
N LEU A 99 -6.93 6.41 -15.46
CA LEU A 99 -7.51 7.28 -16.48
C LEU A 99 -7.34 8.76 -16.10
N GLU A 100 -7.51 9.11 -14.83
CA GLU A 100 -7.27 10.47 -14.33
C GLU A 100 -5.81 10.90 -14.53
N GLN A 101 -4.86 10.03 -14.20
CA GLN A 101 -3.44 10.29 -14.45
C GLN A 101 -3.13 10.48 -15.94
N ARG A 102 -3.71 9.63 -16.81
CA ARG A 102 -3.53 9.75 -18.25
C ARG A 102 -4.15 11.03 -18.81
N ASN A 103 -5.32 11.42 -18.33
CA ASN A 103 -5.96 12.67 -18.74
C ASN A 103 -5.14 13.89 -18.30
N ALA A 104 -4.59 13.88 -17.10
CA ALA A 104 -3.70 14.95 -16.63
C ALA A 104 -2.46 15.08 -17.54
N GLN A 105 -1.82 13.95 -17.91
CA GLN A 105 -0.69 13.95 -18.85
C GLN A 105 -1.08 14.52 -20.22
N LEU A 106 -2.23 14.12 -20.76
CA LEU A 106 -2.71 14.64 -22.06
C LEU A 106 -3.00 16.14 -22.01
N LEU A 107 -3.50 16.65 -20.89
CA LEU A 107 -3.71 18.08 -20.70
C LEU A 107 -2.39 18.85 -20.66
N GLU A 108 -1.37 18.33 -19.96
CA GLU A 108 -0.03 18.91 -19.95
C GLU A 108 0.60 18.91 -21.34
N ASP A 109 0.52 17.79 -22.06
CA ASP A 109 1.07 17.67 -23.42
C ASP A 109 0.36 18.61 -24.38
N ASN A 110 -0.97 18.72 -24.31
CA ASN A 110 -1.74 19.70 -25.09
C ASN A 110 -1.32 21.15 -24.76
N GLY A 111 -1.10 21.47 -23.48
CA GLY A 111 -0.56 22.77 -23.07
C GLY A 111 0.80 23.07 -23.71
N ARG A 112 1.70 22.08 -23.71
CA ARG A 112 3.03 22.19 -24.35
C ARG A 112 2.95 22.35 -25.86
N PHE A 113 2.08 21.59 -26.53
CA PHE A 113 1.89 21.72 -27.97
C PHE A 113 1.31 23.09 -28.33
N LYS A 114 0.32 23.57 -27.58
CA LYS A 114 -0.25 24.91 -27.78
C LYS A 114 0.81 26.00 -27.60
N ALA A 115 1.65 25.91 -26.55
CA ALA A 115 2.74 26.85 -26.34
C ALA A 115 3.74 26.86 -27.51
N LYS A 116 4.13 25.68 -28.02
CA LYS A 116 4.99 25.59 -29.21
C LYS A 116 4.35 26.20 -30.46
N LEU A 117 3.04 26.01 -30.66
CA LEU A 117 2.33 26.62 -31.80
C LEU A 117 2.34 28.16 -31.71
N TYR A 118 2.24 28.73 -30.51
CA TYR A 118 2.44 30.17 -30.30
C TYR A 118 3.89 30.59 -30.59
N GLU A 119 4.89 29.84 -30.11
CA GLU A 119 6.32 30.13 -30.41
C GLU A 119 6.63 30.11 -31.91
N TYR A 120 5.97 29.22 -32.68
CA TYR A 120 6.10 29.17 -34.14
C TYR A 120 5.23 30.19 -34.88
N GLY A 121 4.45 31.03 -34.17
CA GLY A 121 3.57 32.05 -34.76
C GLY A 121 2.40 31.46 -35.55
N TRP A 122 2.07 30.18 -35.37
CA TRP A 122 0.99 29.51 -36.10
C TRP A 122 -0.39 29.90 -35.56
N VAL A 123 -0.49 30.29 -34.29
CA VAL A 123 -1.75 30.69 -33.66
C VAL A 123 -2.05 32.18 -33.89
N ASP A 124 -1.01 33.02 -33.98
CA ASP A 124 -1.17 34.46 -34.22
C ASP A 124 -1.77 34.74 -35.62
N ALA A 125 -1.48 33.88 -36.60
CA ALA A 125 -2.08 33.95 -37.93
C ALA A 125 -3.60 33.69 -37.93
N ASP A 126 -4.09 32.81 -37.05
CA ASP A 126 -5.51 32.47 -36.96
C ASP A 126 -6.30 33.49 -36.13
N ASP A 127 -5.75 34.01 -35.02
CA ASP A 127 -6.45 34.99 -34.18
C ASP A 127 -6.60 36.35 -34.87
N GLU A 128 -5.62 36.80 -35.66
CA GLU A 128 -5.75 38.02 -36.49
C GLU A 128 -6.75 37.83 -37.65
N LEU A 129 -6.75 36.67 -38.32
CA LEU A 129 -7.70 36.36 -39.40
C LEU A 129 -9.12 36.13 -38.87
N ALA A 130 -9.28 35.54 -37.68
CA ALA A 130 -10.56 35.40 -36.98
C ALA A 130 -11.11 36.75 -36.52
N ALA A 131 -10.28 37.61 -35.93
CA ALA A 131 -10.65 38.97 -35.54
C ALA A 131 -11.05 39.85 -36.75
N GLN A 132 -10.48 39.56 -37.93
CA GLN A 132 -10.83 40.22 -39.20
C GLN A 132 -11.98 39.53 -39.97
N GLY A 133 -12.55 38.44 -39.45
CA GLY A 133 -13.67 37.72 -40.08
C GLY A 133 -13.34 37.04 -41.41
N ARG A 134 -12.07 36.68 -41.64
CA ARG A 134 -11.57 36.14 -42.92
C ARG A 134 -11.37 34.62 -42.93
N LEU A 135 -11.65 33.93 -41.83
CA LEU A 135 -11.63 32.46 -41.81
C LEU A 135 -12.90 31.92 -42.50
N PRO A 136 -12.77 31.00 -43.49
CA PRO A 136 -13.92 30.31 -44.05
C PRO A 136 -14.49 29.38 -42.97
N TRP A 137 -15.82 29.35 -42.90
CA TRP A 137 -16.60 28.46 -42.04
C TRP A 137 -16.24 26.99 -42.22
#